data_AF-A0A6M1XQP7-F1
#
_entry.id   AF-A0A6M1XQP7-F1
#
_cell.length_a   1.000
_cell.length_b   1.000
_cell.length_c   1.000
_cell.angle_alpha   90.00
_cell.angle_beta   90.00
_cell.angle_gamma   90.00
#
_symmetry.space_group_name_H-M   'P 1'
#
loop_
_entity.id
_entity.type
_entity.pdbx_description
1 polymer ?
#
loop_
_entity_poly.entity_id
_entity_poly.type
_entity_poly.pdbx_seq_one_letter_code
_entity_poly.pdbx_strand_id
1 'polypeptide(L)'
;MVKSPTTNEDFAKEAGKLVSYDKDKAKEYWEKAKKELGVDSLEFDLLASDDDSSKKVIEYVQNSIQENLDGVTVKPTPVPFSVRLDRST
;
A
#
# COMPACT_ATOMS: atom_id res chain seq x y z
N MET A 1 -15.56 18.79 -1.11
CA MET A 1 -15.19 18.55 -2.52
C MET A 1 -14.59 19.85 -3.04
N VAL A 2 -13.26 19.88 -3.16
CA VAL A 2 -12.49 21.06 -3.59
C VAL A 2 -12.54 21.09 -5.11
N LYS A 3 -12.96 22.21 -5.67
CA LYS A 3 -13.05 22.39 -7.12
C LYS A 3 -11.74 22.98 -7.64
N SER A 4 -11.27 22.51 -8.79
CA SER A 4 -10.09 23.07 -9.44
C SER A 4 -10.37 24.53 -9.86
N PRO A 5 -9.52 25.50 -9.52
CA PRO A 5 -9.80 26.93 -9.73
C PRO A 5 -9.85 27.34 -11.21
N THR A 6 -9.38 26.49 -12.12
CA THR A 6 -9.30 26.74 -13.57
C THR A 6 -10.45 26.13 -14.38
N THR A 7 -11.01 25.01 -13.94
CA THR A 7 -12.01 24.22 -14.69
C THR A 7 -13.33 24.06 -13.95
N ASN A 8 -13.38 24.40 -12.65
CA ASN A 8 -14.56 24.27 -11.77
C ASN A 8 -15.08 22.82 -11.65
N GLU A 9 -14.29 21.84 -12.12
CA GLU A 9 -14.53 20.41 -11.94
C GLU A 9 -13.97 19.92 -10.60
N ASP A 10 -14.45 18.76 -10.15
CA ASP A 10 -13.95 18.12 -8.94
C ASP A 10 -12.47 17.72 -9.15
N PHE A 11 -11.60 18.14 -8.24
CA PHE A 11 -10.15 17.92 -8.34
C PHE A 11 -9.78 16.44 -8.52
N ALA A 12 -10.53 15.51 -7.90
CA ALA A 12 -10.27 14.09 -8.05
C ALA A 12 -10.69 13.54 -9.43
N LYS A 13 -11.67 14.17 -10.09
CA LYS A 13 -12.05 13.82 -11.46
C LYS A 13 -11.04 14.35 -12.47
N GLU A 14 -10.55 15.58 -12.29
CA GLU A 14 -9.52 16.18 -13.16
C GLU A 14 -8.21 15.39 -13.09
N ALA A 15 -7.79 14.94 -11.91
CA ALA A 15 -6.59 14.12 -11.73
C ALA A 15 -6.69 12.73 -12.38
N GLY A 16 -7.91 12.24 -12.63
CA GLY A 16 -8.15 10.91 -13.18
C GLY A 16 -7.72 9.76 -12.25
N LYS A 17 -7.76 8.53 -12.77
CA LYS A 17 -7.43 7.33 -11.99
C LYS A 17 -5.94 7.00 -12.11
N LEU A 18 -5.14 7.64 -11.26
CA LEU A 18 -3.67 7.53 -11.27
C LEU A 18 -3.15 6.14 -10.86
N VAL A 19 -3.90 5.43 -10.00
CA VAL A 19 -3.55 4.08 -9.56
C VAL A 19 -4.73 3.16 -9.84
N SER A 20 -4.48 2.11 -10.60
CA SER A 20 -5.45 1.08 -10.95
C SER A 20 -4.95 -0.28 -10.49
N TYR A 21 -5.88 -1.13 -10.05
CA TYR A 21 -5.58 -2.49 -9.68
C TYR A 21 -5.31 -3.32 -10.94
N ASP A 22 -4.07 -3.78 -11.11
CA ASP A 22 -3.61 -4.57 -12.25
C ASP A 22 -2.57 -5.58 -11.74
N LYS A 23 -2.98 -6.85 -11.64
CA LYS A 23 -2.16 -7.92 -11.08
C LYS A 23 -0.92 -8.21 -11.94
N ASP A 24 -1.06 -8.14 -13.26
CA ASP A 24 0.02 -8.46 -14.19
C ASP A 24 1.12 -7.39 -14.12
N LYS A 25 0.72 -6.12 -14.07
CA LYS A 25 1.66 -5.02 -13.84
C LYS A 25 2.33 -5.11 -12.48
N ALA A 26 1.60 -5.48 -11.43
CA ALA A 26 2.19 -5.64 -10.09
C ALA A 26 3.33 -6.66 -10.09
N LYS A 27 3.15 -7.81 -10.77
CA LYS A 27 4.20 -8.81 -10.96
C LYS A 27 5.37 -8.28 -11.79
N GLU A 28 5.09 -7.58 -12.88
CA GLU A 28 6.13 -6.98 -13.73
C GLU A 28 7.02 -6.00 -12.93
N TYR A 29 6.40 -5.10 -12.15
CA TYR A 29 7.12 -4.15 -11.30
C TYR A 29 7.88 -4.85 -10.18
N TRP A 30 7.37 -5.95 -9.63
CA TRP A 30 8.07 -6.72 -8.62
C TRP A 30 9.32 -7.41 -9.16
N GLU A 31 9.26 -8.01 -10.36
CA GLU A 31 10.45 -8.57 -11.02
C GLU A 31 11.51 -7.51 -11.32
N LYS A 32 11.09 -6.28 -11.68
CA LYS A 32 12.01 -5.14 -11.85
C LYS A 32 12.63 -4.74 -10.50
N ALA A 33 11.81 -4.60 -9.46
CA ALA A 33 12.28 -4.24 -8.12
C ALA A 33 13.29 -5.26 -7.57
N LYS A 34 13.05 -6.57 -7.76
CA LYS A 34 14.02 -7.62 -7.37
C LYS A 34 15.37 -7.46 -8.07
N LYS A 35 15.37 -7.13 -9.37
CA LYS A 35 16.60 -6.88 -10.13
C LYS A 35 17.31 -5.59 -9.71
N GLU A 36 16.57 -4.53 -9.44
CA GLU A 36 17.13 -3.24 -9.02
C GLU A 36 17.72 -3.29 -7.60
N LEU A 37 17.03 -3.99 -6.69
CA LEU A 37 17.47 -4.15 -5.31
C LEU A 37 18.44 -5.32 -5.12
N GLY A 38 18.55 -6.23 -6.09
CA GLY A 38 19.38 -7.43 -6.01
C GLY A 38 18.92 -8.43 -4.95
N VAL A 39 17.60 -8.50 -4.70
CA VAL A 39 17.00 -9.36 -3.66
C VAL A 39 15.99 -10.31 -4.28
N ASP A 40 15.93 -11.54 -3.76
CA ASP A 40 14.93 -12.54 -4.14
C ASP A 40 13.69 -12.52 -3.24
N SER A 41 13.84 -11.99 -2.02
CA SER A 41 12.77 -11.84 -1.03
C SER A 41 12.84 -10.48 -0.33
N LEU A 42 11.68 -9.97 0.06
CA LEU A 42 11.54 -8.73 0.82
C LEU A 42 10.60 -8.96 1.98
N GLU A 43 11.06 -8.66 3.18
CA GLU A 43 10.23 -8.64 4.37
C GLU A 43 10.10 -7.21 4.88
N PHE A 44 8.88 -6.76 5.15
CA PHE A 44 8.65 -5.45 5.75
C PHE A 44 7.50 -5.47 6.75
N ASP A 45 7.62 -4.61 7.76
CA ASP A 45 6.57 -4.37 8.75
C ASP A 45 5.55 -3.37 8.20
N LEU A 46 4.27 -3.71 8.27
CA LEU A 46 3.16 -2.85 7.90
C LEU A 46 2.48 -2.35 9.18
N LEU A 47 2.70 -1.08 9.51
CA LEU A 47 2.12 -0.45 10.68
C LEU A 47 0.66 -0.05 10.41
N ALA A 48 -0.26 -0.51 11.26
CA ALA A 48 -1.67 -0.13 11.22
C ALA A 48 -2.18 0.27 12.61
N SER A 49 -3.37 0.88 12.64
CA SER A 49 -4.09 1.04 13.90
C SER A 49 -4.47 -0.32 14.48
N ASP A 50 -4.60 -0.36 15.80
CA ASP A 50 -5.09 -1.50 16.57
C ASP A 50 -6.60 -1.80 16.41
N ASP A 51 -7.40 -0.91 15.81
CA ASP A 51 -8.85 -1.13 15.71
C ASP A 51 -9.22 -2.34 14.81
N ASP A 52 -10.37 -2.97 15.08
CA ASP A 52 -10.82 -4.17 14.38
C ASP A 52 -10.95 -3.99 12.86
N SER A 53 -11.31 -2.79 12.41
CA SER A 53 -11.44 -2.52 10.97
C SER A 53 -10.06 -2.47 10.32
N SER A 54 -9.13 -1.77 10.94
CA SER A 54 -7.73 -1.70 10.49
C SER A 54 -7.04 -3.06 10.50
N LYS A 55 -7.29 -3.91 11.51
CA LYS A 55 -6.80 -5.29 11.56
C LYS A 55 -7.29 -6.13 10.37
N LYS A 56 -8.57 -6.06 10.04
CA LYS A 56 -9.11 -6.78 8.86
C LYS A 56 -8.56 -6.24 7.53
N VAL A 57 -8.40 -4.92 7.43
CA VAL A 57 -7.86 -4.29 6.22
C VAL A 57 -6.38 -4.67 6.02
N ILE A 58 -5.57 -4.64 7.08
CA ILE A 58 -4.15 -4.96 6.97
C ILE A 58 -3.93 -6.44 6.63
N GLU A 59 -4.74 -7.35 7.18
CA GLU A 59 -4.73 -8.77 6.80
C GLU A 59 -5.11 -8.97 5.34
N TYR A 60 -6.12 -8.25 4.84
CA TYR A 60 -6.49 -8.30 3.42
C TYR A 60 -5.37 -7.80 2.51
N VAL A 61 -4.70 -6.71 2.90
CA VAL A 61 -3.56 -6.16 2.16
C VAL A 61 -2.38 -7.11 2.20
N GLN A 62 -2.05 -7.68 3.35
CA GLN A 62 -1.03 -8.72 3.50
C GLN A 62 -1.32 -9.89 2.55
N ASN A 63 -2.52 -10.46 2.60
CA ASN A 63 -2.89 -11.58 1.74
C ASN A 63 -2.78 -11.20 0.26
N SER A 64 -3.29 -10.03 -0.13
CA SER A 64 -3.21 -9.56 -1.51
C SER A 64 -1.77 -9.38 -1.99
N ILE A 65 -0.88 -8.86 -1.15
CA ILE A 65 0.53 -8.67 -1.51
C ILE A 65 1.23 -10.02 -1.61
N GLN A 66 1.10 -10.88 -0.61
CA GLN A 66 1.77 -12.19 -0.57
C GLN A 66 1.25 -13.16 -1.64
N GLU A 67 -0.03 -13.08 -2.02
CA GLU A 67 -0.61 -13.92 -3.09
C GLU A 67 -0.12 -13.49 -4.48
N ASN A 68 0.13 -12.19 -4.68
CA ASN A 68 0.48 -11.66 -6.00
C ASN A 68 1.99 -11.45 -6.19
N LEU A 69 2.76 -11.25 -5.13
CA LEU A 69 4.19 -10.97 -5.16
C LEU A 69 4.98 -12.07 -4.44
N ASP A 70 5.43 -13.06 -5.20
CA ASP A 70 6.23 -14.17 -4.68
C ASP A 70 7.53 -13.67 -4.03
N GLY A 71 7.80 -14.10 -2.80
CA GLY A 71 8.98 -13.70 -2.02
C GLY A 71 8.79 -12.44 -1.16
N VAL A 72 7.62 -11.79 -1.23
CA VAL A 72 7.28 -10.69 -0.31
C VAL A 72 6.62 -11.24 0.94
N THR A 73 7.10 -10.84 2.12
CA THR A 73 6.48 -11.14 3.42
C THR A 73 6.07 -9.83 4.08
N VAL A 74 4.78 -9.71 4.38
CA VAL A 74 4.23 -8.52 5.05
C VAL A 74 3.93 -8.86 6.50
N LYS A 75 4.54 -8.14 7.44
CA LYS A 75 4.33 -8.34 8.88
C LYS A 75 3.37 -7.28 9.42
N PRO A 76 2.08 -7.60 9.61
CA PRO A 76 1.13 -6.65 10.16
C PRO A 76 1.48 -6.33 11.61
N THR A 77 1.68 -5.05 11.90
CA THR A 77 2.03 -4.53 13.22
C THR A 77 0.95 -3.55 13.66
N PRO A 78 -0.21 -4.05 14.14
CA PRO A 78 -1.26 -3.20 14.69
C PRO A 78 -0.81 -2.60 16.02
N VAL A 79 -0.81 -1.27 16.12
CA VAL A 79 -0.35 -0.55 17.32
C VAL A 79 -1.33 0.58 17.71
N PRO A 80 -1.39 0.97 18.99
CA PRO A 80 -2.16 2.13 19.44
C PRO A 80 -1.69 3.42 18.75
N PHE A 81 -2.57 4.41 18.65
CA PHE A 81 -2.29 5.68 17.94
C PHE A 81 -1.00 6.37 18.41
N SER A 82 -0.77 6.46 19.72
CA SER A 82 0.44 7.08 20.27
C SER A 82 1.72 6.38 19.81
N VAL A 83 1.69 5.04 19.75
CA VAL A 83 2.83 4.23 19.28
C VAL A 83 3.00 4.36 17.77
N ARG A 84 1.90 4.46 17.01
CA ARG A 84 1.97 4.70 15.56
C ARG A 84 2.63 6.03 15.23
N LEU A 85 2.27 7.09 15.95
CA LEU A 85 2.84 8.43 15.75
C LEU A 85 4.35 8.43 16.05
N ASP A 86 4.74 7.82 17.16
CA ASP A 86 6.14 7.68 17.59
C ASP A 86 7.00 6.92 16.57
N ARG A 87 6.45 5.89 15.93
CA ARG A 87 7.14 5.10 14.89
C ARG A 87 7.11 5.74 13.50
N SER A 88 6.32 6.78 13.30
CA SER A 88 6.17 7.48 12.01
C SER A 88 6.95 8.77 11.89
N THR A 89 7.56 9.22 13.00
CA THR A 89 8.48 10.37 13.06
C THR A 89 9.93 9.92 13.07
#